data_AF-A0A0K9GB66-F1
#
_entry.id   AF-A0A0K9GB66-F1
#
_cell.length_a   1.000
_cell.length_b   1.000
_cell.length_c   1.000
_cell.angle_alpha   90.00
_cell.angle_beta   90.00
_cell.angle_gamma   90.00
#
_symmetry.space_group_name_H-M   'P 1'
#
loop_
_entity.id
_entity.type
_entity.pdbx_description
1 polymer ?
#
loop_
_entity_poly.entity_id
_entity_poly.type
_entity_poly.pdbx_seq_one_letter_code
_entity_poly.pdbx_strand_id
1 'polypeptide(L)'
;MSFHQSEQKQAASYAKSLLLQQSESAVIDQWLESWVVLVRKNNSKDNQPELFLIHTQSLHVMLDSLSSNSLKYLLGRLIKVYDLTWSGTFSPIVFDSSLSLMTELIDETFSLIQLFTPSEFTSLLAYLQGASINPNSGIFSYIWKIEKNSRFFRSADFFLRNKALHYLLHLNAESGYHHTIKDFKKILNFIKEDNTDILNTLRHYKVKNHQGCYQFIHYLFSEFMETGFNRTKQCILWLDNAAGRTPKKPWMDKLSTIQQEFTEDELRKITQWILTNEQLKRESATGWSDQIYARFYKSSEWYGQMKKAKPVQ
;
A
#
# COMPACT_ATOMS: atom_id res chain seq x y z
N MET A 1 10.39 22.36 10.02
CA MET A 1 9.72 22.56 8.71
C MET A 1 8.29 22.08 8.88
N SER A 2 7.28 22.89 8.56
CA SER A 2 5.88 22.49 8.73
C SER A 2 5.51 21.40 7.69
N PHE A 3 4.50 20.58 7.98
CA PHE A 3 3.97 19.56 7.04
C PHE A 3 3.69 20.18 5.65
N HIS A 4 3.10 21.37 5.63
CA HIS A 4 2.79 22.11 4.41
C HIS A 4 4.04 22.49 3.60
N GLN A 5 5.12 22.95 4.25
CA GLN A 5 6.39 23.25 3.56
C GLN A 5 7.05 22.00 2.97
N SER A 6 6.90 20.84 3.63
CA SER A 6 7.39 19.57 3.10
C SER A 6 6.57 19.10 1.90
N GLU A 7 5.24 19.23 1.98
CA GLU A 7 4.32 18.86 0.90
C GLU A 7 4.56 19.70 -0.36
N GLN A 8 4.69 21.03 -0.21
CA GLN A 8 4.97 21.93 -1.34
C GLN A 8 6.30 21.60 -2.04
N LYS A 9 7.34 21.26 -1.27
CA LYS A 9 8.64 20.84 -1.85
C LYS A 9 8.52 19.53 -2.62
N GLN A 10 7.81 18.55 -2.08
CA GLN A 10 7.57 17.28 -2.75
C GLN A 10 6.74 17.48 -4.03
N ALA A 11 5.70 18.31 -3.97
CA ALA A 11 4.85 18.64 -5.10
C ALA A 11 5.63 19.37 -6.20
N ALA A 12 6.47 20.33 -5.86
CA ALA A 12 7.34 21.01 -6.81
C ALA A 12 8.35 20.05 -7.48
N SER A 13 8.95 19.13 -6.69
CA SER A 13 9.83 18.09 -7.25
C SER A 13 9.08 17.17 -8.21
N TYR A 14 7.83 16.83 -7.91
CA TYR A 14 6.99 16.01 -8.78
C TYR A 14 6.62 16.74 -10.07
N ALA A 15 6.16 17.99 -9.99
CA ALA A 15 5.87 18.82 -11.16
C ALA A 15 7.10 18.93 -12.09
N LYS A 16 8.28 19.16 -11.52
CA LYS A 16 9.54 19.20 -12.26
C LYS A 16 9.85 17.87 -12.97
N SER A 17 9.58 16.74 -12.34
CA SER A 17 9.79 15.41 -12.95
C SER A 17 8.88 15.14 -14.16
N LEU A 18 7.74 15.83 -14.22
CA LEU A 18 6.77 15.80 -15.30
C LEU A 18 7.00 16.93 -16.33
N LEU A 19 8.07 17.71 -16.18
CA LEU A 19 8.42 18.83 -17.06
C LEU A 19 7.34 19.93 -17.14
N LEU A 20 6.57 20.15 -16.07
CA LEU A 20 5.60 21.24 -16.03
C LEU A 20 6.30 22.60 -15.91
N GLN A 21 5.72 23.61 -16.57
CA GLN A 21 6.05 25.00 -16.27
C GLN A 21 5.51 25.36 -14.87
N GLN A 22 6.22 26.25 -14.17
CA GLN A 22 5.82 26.67 -12.82
C GLN A 22 4.40 27.24 -12.79
N SER A 23 4.02 27.98 -13.83
CA SER A 23 2.67 28.54 -13.98
C SER A 23 1.59 27.46 -14.07
N GLU A 24 1.86 26.35 -14.77
CA GLU A 24 0.90 25.24 -14.91
C GLU A 24 0.70 24.53 -13.58
N SER A 25 1.79 24.20 -12.88
CA SER A 25 1.68 23.60 -11.55
C SER A 25 1.01 24.54 -10.55
N ALA A 26 1.28 25.85 -10.62
CA ALA A 26 0.70 26.83 -9.70
C ALA A 26 -0.83 26.92 -9.82
N VAL A 27 -1.40 26.80 -11.03
CA VAL A 27 -2.85 26.78 -11.24
C VAL A 27 -3.49 25.57 -10.56
N ILE A 28 -2.90 24.39 -10.73
CA ILE A 28 -3.38 23.15 -10.09
C ILE A 28 -3.26 23.26 -8.57
N ASP A 29 -2.14 23.77 -8.07
CA ASP A 29 -1.86 23.92 -6.65
C ASP A 29 -2.82 24.90 -5.99
N GLN A 30 -3.06 26.04 -6.63
CA GLN A 30 -4.02 27.04 -6.16
C GLN A 30 -5.44 26.49 -6.11
N TRP A 31 -5.84 25.71 -7.12
CA TRP A 31 -7.13 25.05 -7.12
C TRP A 31 -7.26 24.07 -5.94
N LEU A 32 -6.25 23.21 -5.71
CA LEU A 32 -6.24 22.27 -4.57
C LEU A 32 -6.20 22.97 -3.21
N GLU A 33 -5.43 24.05 -3.08
CA GLU A 33 -5.38 24.82 -1.84
C GLU A 33 -6.74 25.46 -1.53
N SER A 34 -7.41 26.00 -2.56
CA SER A 34 -8.77 26.54 -2.40
C SER A 34 -9.77 25.46 -1.99
N TRP A 35 -9.62 24.24 -2.51
CA TRP A 35 -10.40 23.07 -2.09
C TRP A 35 -10.17 22.74 -0.61
N VAL A 36 -8.90 22.63 -0.18
CA VAL A 36 -8.55 22.35 1.23
C VAL A 36 -9.11 23.44 2.15
N VAL A 37 -9.04 24.70 1.73
CA VAL A 37 -9.59 25.83 2.50
C VAL A 37 -11.11 25.75 2.60
N LEU A 38 -11.83 25.39 1.54
CA LEU A 38 -13.28 25.19 1.57
C LEU A 38 -13.67 24.08 2.56
N VAL A 39 -12.98 22.94 2.51
CA VAL A 39 -13.19 21.81 3.44
C VAL A 39 -12.92 22.21 4.90
N ARG A 40 -11.92 23.06 5.14
CA ARG A 40 -11.57 23.55 6.50
C ARG A 40 -12.54 24.59 7.06
N LYS A 41 -13.04 25.50 6.22
CA LYS A 41 -13.86 26.64 6.66
C LYS A 41 -15.31 26.27 6.90
N ASN A 42 -15.83 25.29 6.17
CA ASN A 42 -17.21 24.88 6.33
C ASN A 42 -17.31 23.86 7.48
N ASN A 43 -17.79 24.33 8.64
CA ASN A 43 -18.19 23.48 9.78
C ASN A 43 -19.72 23.26 9.83
N SER A 44 -20.50 23.92 8.95
CA SER A 44 -21.95 23.74 8.85
C SER A 44 -22.28 22.62 7.87
N LYS A 45 -23.21 21.74 8.26
CA LYS A 45 -23.57 20.53 7.50
C LYS A 45 -24.39 20.80 6.23
N ASP A 46 -24.99 21.98 6.10
CA ASP A 46 -26.11 22.17 5.18
C ASP A 46 -25.72 22.65 3.77
N ASN A 47 -24.60 23.38 3.60
CA ASN A 47 -24.22 23.99 2.30
C ASN A 47 -22.94 23.41 1.66
N GLN A 48 -22.32 22.41 2.27
CA GLN A 48 -21.04 21.86 1.78
C GLN A 48 -21.12 21.10 0.46
N PRO A 49 -22.11 20.21 0.23
CA PRO A 49 -22.19 19.46 -1.02
C PRO A 49 -22.33 20.38 -2.24
N GLU A 50 -23.06 21.49 -2.13
CA GLU A 50 -23.26 22.45 -3.21
C GLU A 50 -21.98 23.25 -3.51
N LEU A 51 -21.29 23.78 -2.50
CA LEU A 51 -20.01 24.46 -2.68
C LEU A 51 -18.94 23.52 -3.24
N PHE A 52 -18.96 22.26 -2.83
CA PHE A 52 -18.08 21.23 -3.35
C PHE A 52 -18.37 20.96 -4.83
N LEU A 53 -19.64 20.83 -5.20
CA LEU A 53 -20.07 20.64 -6.58
C LEU A 53 -19.66 21.81 -7.48
N ILE A 54 -19.83 23.05 -7.03
CA ILE A 54 -19.39 24.24 -7.78
C ILE A 54 -17.87 24.22 -7.97
N HIS A 55 -17.13 23.83 -6.94
CA HIS A 55 -15.67 23.76 -6.99
C HIS A 55 -15.18 22.65 -7.93
N THR A 56 -15.79 21.46 -7.91
CA THR A 56 -15.46 20.38 -8.86
C THR A 56 -15.84 20.74 -10.28
N GLN A 57 -16.99 21.40 -10.50
CA GLN A 57 -17.37 21.93 -11.82
C GLN A 57 -16.32 22.87 -12.40
N SER A 58 -15.72 23.75 -11.56
CA SER A 58 -14.63 24.62 -12.02
C SER A 58 -13.40 23.83 -12.50
N LEU A 59 -13.13 22.66 -11.90
CA LEU A 59 -12.05 21.79 -12.37
C LEU A 59 -12.43 21.08 -13.66
N HIS A 60 -13.64 20.54 -13.79
CA HIS A 60 -14.09 19.90 -15.03
C HIS A 60 -13.93 20.83 -16.24
N VAL A 61 -14.25 22.12 -16.07
CA VAL A 61 -14.04 23.14 -17.13
C VAL A 61 -12.55 23.28 -17.48
N MET A 62 -11.64 23.13 -16.50
CA MET A 62 -10.20 23.18 -16.75
C MET A 62 -9.64 21.88 -17.33
N LEU A 63 -10.21 20.71 -17.02
CA LEU A 63 -9.64 19.39 -17.39
C LEU A 63 -9.33 19.28 -18.88
N ASP A 64 -10.27 19.71 -19.75
CA ASP A 64 -10.13 19.63 -21.21
C ASP A 64 -8.99 20.51 -21.75
N SER A 65 -8.58 21.53 -20.99
CA SER A 65 -7.49 22.45 -21.36
C SER A 65 -6.12 22.02 -20.86
N LEU A 66 -6.05 21.02 -19.97
CA LEU A 66 -4.80 20.58 -19.36
C LEU A 66 -4.02 19.65 -20.30
N SER A 67 -2.71 19.88 -20.37
CA SER A 67 -1.80 18.93 -21.03
C SER A 67 -1.79 17.57 -20.32
N SER A 68 -1.38 16.51 -21.02
CA SER A 68 -1.28 15.19 -20.37
C SER A 68 -0.34 15.19 -19.16
N ASN A 69 0.72 16.01 -19.15
CA ASN A 69 1.62 16.09 -18.00
C ASN A 69 0.96 16.82 -16.83
N SER A 70 0.21 17.89 -17.12
CA SER A 70 -0.61 18.58 -16.13
C SER A 70 -1.68 17.68 -15.53
N LEU A 71 -2.32 16.83 -16.33
CA LEU A 71 -3.28 15.82 -15.85
C LEU A 71 -2.61 14.74 -14.98
N LYS A 72 -1.39 14.28 -15.33
CA LYS A 72 -0.61 13.35 -14.47
C LYS A 72 -0.26 14.00 -13.13
N TYR A 73 0.12 15.27 -13.16
CA TYR A 73 0.41 16.03 -11.95
C TYR A 73 -0.83 16.16 -11.07
N LEU A 74 -1.94 16.63 -11.64
CA LEU A 74 -3.24 16.73 -10.98
C LEU A 74 -3.66 15.38 -10.37
N LEU A 75 -3.55 14.29 -11.11
CA LEU A 75 -3.87 12.95 -10.62
C LEU A 75 -3.06 12.60 -9.35
N GLY A 76 -1.73 12.80 -9.39
CA GLY A 76 -0.89 12.55 -8.23
C GLY A 76 -1.28 13.41 -7.03
N ARG A 77 -1.58 14.70 -7.26
CA ARG A 77 -2.07 15.60 -6.21
C ARG A 77 -3.40 15.13 -5.62
N LEU A 78 -4.38 14.77 -6.45
CA LEU A 78 -5.70 14.30 -6.03
C LEU A 78 -5.60 13.03 -5.18
N ILE A 79 -4.80 12.04 -5.62
CA ILE A 79 -4.57 10.80 -4.86
C ILE A 79 -4.02 11.12 -3.46
N LYS A 80 -3.02 12.01 -3.37
CA LYS A 80 -2.41 12.37 -2.08
C LYS A 80 -3.37 13.15 -1.18
N VAL A 81 -4.10 14.10 -1.74
CA VAL A 81 -5.10 14.89 -0.99
C VAL A 81 -6.24 14.00 -0.50
N TYR A 82 -6.68 13.03 -1.30
CA TYR A 82 -7.68 12.05 -0.91
C TYR A 82 -7.21 11.20 0.28
N ASP A 83 -5.98 10.70 0.25
CA ASP A 83 -5.39 9.95 1.37
C ASP A 83 -5.25 10.80 2.65
N LEU A 84 -4.80 12.05 2.51
CA LEU A 84 -4.66 12.99 3.63
C LEU A 84 -6.01 13.39 4.25
N THR A 85 -7.06 13.43 3.42
CA THR A 85 -8.43 13.65 3.89
C THR A 85 -8.87 12.51 4.81
N TRP A 86 -8.63 11.27 4.41
CA TRP A 86 -8.93 10.09 5.23
C TRP A 86 -8.15 10.05 6.54
N SER A 87 -6.92 10.57 6.59
CA SER A 87 -6.14 10.66 7.84
C SER A 87 -6.58 11.80 8.77
N GLY A 88 -7.62 12.56 8.43
CA GLY A 88 -8.11 13.69 9.23
C GLY A 88 -7.19 14.91 9.19
N THR A 89 -6.20 14.94 8.28
CA THR A 89 -5.23 16.04 8.16
C THR A 89 -5.88 17.36 7.74
N PHE A 90 -7.00 17.29 7.01
CA PHE A 90 -7.69 18.47 6.48
C PHE A 90 -8.97 18.87 7.23
N SER A 91 -9.65 17.97 7.94
CA SER A 91 -10.73 18.23 8.93
C SER A 91 -11.32 16.88 9.35
N PRO A 92 -11.83 16.69 10.59
CA PRO A 92 -12.56 15.48 10.98
C PRO A 92 -13.93 15.31 10.31
N ILE A 93 -14.43 16.32 9.59
CA ILE A 93 -15.74 16.30 8.93
C ILE A 93 -15.51 16.41 7.42
N VAL A 94 -15.27 15.28 6.76
CA VAL A 94 -15.43 15.18 5.31
C VAL A 94 -16.62 14.27 5.03
N PHE A 95 -17.59 14.79 4.28
CA PHE A 95 -18.82 14.09 3.94
C PHE A 95 -18.55 12.97 2.92
N ASP A 96 -19.29 11.87 3.04
CA ASP A 96 -19.23 10.74 2.10
C ASP A 96 -19.45 11.20 0.64
N SER A 97 -20.30 12.20 0.42
CA SER A 97 -20.54 12.78 -0.91
C SER A 97 -19.31 13.47 -1.49
N SER A 98 -18.55 14.21 -0.68
CA SER A 98 -17.29 14.84 -1.10
C SER A 98 -16.21 13.79 -1.43
N LEU A 99 -16.18 12.67 -0.71
CA LEU A 99 -15.27 11.56 -1.01
C LEU A 99 -15.65 10.82 -2.31
N SER A 100 -16.95 10.65 -2.58
CA SER A 100 -17.45 10.10 -3.85
C SER A 100 -17.02 10.97 -5.02
N LEU A 101 -17.24 12.29 -4.93
CA LEU A 101 -16.86 13.24 -5.97
C LEU A 101 -15.34 13.29 -6.20
N MET A 102 -14.52 13.17 -5.15
CA MET A 102 -13.06 13.03 -5.32
C MET A 102 -12.68 11.74 -6.05
N THR A 103 -13.37 10.64 -5.75
CA THR A 103 -13.13 9.35 -6.40
C THR A 103 -13.48 9.42 -7.89
N GLU A 104 -14.63 10.02 -8.23
CA GLU A 104 -15.07 10.26 -9.60
C GLU A 104 -14.06 11.12 -10.37
N LEU A 105 -13.61 12.21 -9.76
CA LEU A 105 -12.63 13.12 -10.36
C LEU A 105 -11.26 12.44 -10.59
N ILE A 106 -10.81 11.60 -9.64
CA ILE A 106 -9.59 10.79 -9.82
C ILE A 106 -9.76 9.83 -11.01
N ASP A 107 -10.91 9.16 -11.12
CA ASP A 107 -11.17 8.21 -12.19
C ASP A 107 -11.31 8.88 -13.56
N GLU A 108 -11.96 10.04 -13.64
CA GLU A 108 -12.04 10.85 -14.84
C GLU A 108 -10.67 11.39 -15.25
N THR A 109 -9.91 11.99 -14.32
CA THR A 109 -8.54 12.45 -14.60
C THR A 109 -7.67 11.29 -15.09
N PHE A 110 -7.81 10.10 -14.50
CA PHE A 110 -7.11 8.90 -14.93
C PHE A 110 -7.51 8.45 -16.35
N SER A 111 -8.74 8.71 -16.78
CA SER A 111 -9.21 8.36 -18.13
C SER A 111 -8.63 9.27 -19.22
N LEU A 112 -8.24 10.50 -18.87
CA LEU A 112 -7.75 11.52 -19.78
C LEU A 112 -6.22 11.51 -19.95
N ILE A 113 -5.48 10.89 -19.02
CA ILE A 113 -4.02 10.86 -19.07
C ILE A 113 -3.48 9.89 -20.13
N GLN A 114 -2.37 10.27 -20.77
CA GLN A 114 -1.50 9.31 -21.44
C GLN A 114 -0.76 8.43 -20.41
N LEU A 115 -0.23 7.30 -20.89
CA LEU A 115 0.54 6.37 -20.07
C LEU A 115 1.69 7.07 -19.34
N PHE A 116 1.95 6.66 -18.10
CA PHE A 116 3.13 7.10 -17.39
C PHE A 116 4.37 6.43 -17.99
N THR A 117 5.41 7.21 -18.23
CA THR A 117 6.74 6.65 -18.48
C THR A 117 7.31 6.07 -17.18
N PRO A 118 8.33 5.19 -17.24
CA PRO A 118 8.96 4.66 -16.03
C PRO A 118 9.45 5.71 -15.03
N SER A 119 10.05 6.79 -15.52
CA SER A 119 10.54 7.88 -14.68
C SER A 119 9.41 8.65 -14.00
N GLU A 120 8.32 8.90 -14.73
CA GLU A 120 7.15 9.61 -14.19
C GLU A 120 6.44 8.76 -13.13
N PHE A 121 6.26 7.46 -13.37
CA PHE A 121 5.64 6.55 -12.39
C PHE A 121 6.48 6.45 -11.11
N THR A 122 7.81 6.33 -11.26
CA THR A 122 8.73 6.32 -10.13
C THR A 122 8.67 7.62 -9.34
N SER A 123 8.54 8.77 -10.02
CA SER A 123 8.43 10.08 -9.40
C SER A 123 7.08 10.29 -8.70
N LEU A 124 5.99 9.74 -9.25
CA LEU A 124 4.70 9.67 -8.57
C LEU A 124 4.82 8.87 -7.26
N LEU A 125 5.42 7.68 -7.29
CA LEU A 125 5.61 6.87 -6.09
C LEU A 125 6.43 7.61 -5.02
N ALA A 126 7.51 8.31 -5.42
CA ALA A 126 8.29 9.16 -4.53
C ALA A 126 7.44 10.28 -3.92
N TYR A 127 6.62 10.94 -4.73
CA TYR A 127 5.75 12.03 -4.30
C TYR A 127 4.69 11.58 -3.29
N LEU A 128 4.16 10.37 -3.45
CA LEU A 128 3.17 9.80 -2.53
C LEU A 128 3.79 9.45 -1.16
N GLN A 129 5.11 9.39 -1.03
CA GLN A 129 5.77 9.18 0.27
C GLN A 129 5.65 10.40 1.19
N GLY A 130 5.62 10.16 2.51
CA GLY A 130 5.68 11.20 3.55
C GLY A 130 4.32 11.73 4.05
N ALA A 131 3.22 11.11 3.62
CA ALA A 131 1.91 11.28 4.24
C ALA A 131 1.63 10.13 5.23
N SER A 132 0.81 10.38 6.26
CA SER A 132 0.23 9.28 7.06
C SER A 132 -0.74 8.53 6.16
N ILE A 133 -0.33 7.35 5.66
CA ILE A 133 -1.12 6.59 4.71
C ILE A 133 -2.33 5.96 5.41
N ASN A 134 -3.53 6.37 5.01
CA ASN A 134 -4.74 5.81 5.57
C ASN A 134 -5.06 4.47 4.89
N PRO A 135 -5.26 3.38 5.65
CA PRO A 135 -5.56 2.06 5.08
C PRO A 135 -6.86 2.02 4.25
N ASN A 136 -7.77 2.97 4.46
CA ASN A 136 -9.06 3.07 3.78
C ASN A 136 -9.04 3.98 2.54
N SER A 137 -7.95 4.73 2.30
CA SER A 137 -7.87 5.65 1.14
C SER A 137 -7.77 4.94 -0.21
N GLY A 138 -7.48 3.64 -0.21
CA GLY A 138 -7.31 2.88 -1.45
C GLY A 138 -6.10 3.34 -2.28
N ILE A 139 -5.12 4.05 -1.71
CA ILE A 139 -3.95 4.56 -2.45
C ILE A 139 -3.25 3.49 -3.29
N PHE A 140 -3.10 2.27 -2.76
CA PHE A 140 -2.54 1.12 -3.49
C PHE A 140 -3.41 0.70 -4.68
N SER A 141 -4.73 0.84 -4.60
CA SER A 141 -5.63 0.58 -5.72
C SER A 141 -5.30 1.47 -6.92
N TYR A 142 -5.12 2.78 -6.69
CA TYR A 142 -4.73 3.72 -7.74
C TYR A 142 -3.32 3.46 -8.26
N ILE A 143 -2.35 3.21 -7.38
CA ILE A 143 -0.98 2.85 -7.76
C ILE A 143 -0.98 1.62 -8.68
N TRP A 144 -1.75 0.58 -8.33
CA TRP A 144 -1.86 -0.63 -9.13
C TRP A 144 -2.63 -0.42 -10.45
N LYS A 145 -3.62 0.47 -10.47
CA LYS A 145 -4.32 0.87 -11.70
C LYS A 145 -3.35 1.53 -12.68
N ILE A 146 -2.53 2.47 -12.18
CA ILE A 146 -1.51 3.17 -12.98
C ILE A 146 -0.41 2.21 -13.44
N GLU A 147 0.09 1.35 -12.54
CA GLU A 147 1.08 0.32 -12.86
C GLU A 147 0.60 -0.61 -13.98
N LYS A 148 -0.64 -1.10 -13.88
CA LYS A 148 -1.24 -2.00 -14.87
C LYS A 148 -1.37 -1.33 -16.24
N ASN A 149 -1.80 -0.07 -16.27
CA ASN A 149 -1.96 0.68 -17.52
C ASN A 149 -0.59 0.95 -18.17
N SER A 150 0.37 1.40 -17.37
CA SER A 150 1.72 1.78 -17.82
C SER A 150 2.65 0.59 -18.04
N ARG A 151 2.26 -0.61 -17.58
CA ARG A 151 3.05 -1.85 -17.59
C ARG A 151 4.45 -1.67 -16.99
N PHE A 152 4.57 -0.83 -15.97
CA PHE A 152 5.84 -0.35 -15.43
C PHE A 152 6.85 -1.48 -15.12
N PHE A 153 6.47 -2.48 -14.31
CA PHE A 153 7.39 -3.55 -13.91
C PHE A 153 7.83 -4.45 -15.07
N ARG A 154 7.10 -4.42 -16.19
CA ARG A 154 7.46 -5.14 -17.42
C ARG A 154 8.43 -4.33 -18.29
N SER A 155 8.26 -3.01 -18.38
CA SER A 155 8.98 -2.15 -19.33
C SER A 155 10.16 -1.38 -18.74
N ALA A 156 10.14 -1.08 -17.44
CA ALA A 156 11.18 -0.29 -16.79
C ALA A 156 12.49 -1.08 -16.62
N ASP A 157 13.61 -0.36 -16.61
CA ASP A 157 14.91 -0.93 -16.30
C ASP A 157 15.01 -1.41 -14.83
N PHE A 158 16.07 -2.15 -14.53
CA PHE A 158 16.31 -2.71 -13.20
C PHE A 158 16.40 -1.64 -12.10
N PHE A 159 17.04 -0.50 -12.38
CA PHE A 159 17.24 0.56 -11.42
C PHE A 159 15.92 1.22 -11.01
N LEU A 160 15.09 1.60 -11.98
CA LEU A 160 13.77 2.19 -11.71
C LEU A 160 12.84 1.20 -11.02
N ARG A 161 12.87 -0.09 -11.40
CA ARG A 161 12.08 -1.12 -10.71
C ARG A 161 12.47 -1.26 -9.24
N ASN A 162 13.77 -1.29 -8.92
CA ASN A 162 14.23 -1.31 -7.53
C ASN A 162 13.77 -0.07 -6.76
N LYS A 163 13.93 1.11 -7.34
CA LYS A 163 13.50 2.36 -6.70
C LYS A 163 11.99 2.36 -6.41
N ALA A 164 11.18 1.91 -7.36
CA ALA A 164 9.74 1.75 -7.16
C ALA A 164 9.41 0.73 -6.05
N LEU A 165 10.11 -0.40 -5.97
CA LEU A 165 9.91 -1.39 -4.91
C LEU A 165 10.18 -0.81 -3.52
N HIS A 166 11.25 -0.03 -3.35
CA HIS A 166 11.51 0.68 -2.08
C HIS A 166 10.36 1.63 -1.72
N TYR A 167 9.86 2.41 -2.70
CA TYR A 167 8.75 3.32 -2.45
C TYR A 167 7.47 2.59 -2.07
N LEU A 168 7.17 1.47 -2.71
CA LEU A 168 5.99 0.65 -2.39
C LEU A 168 6.11 0.00 -1.01
N LEU A 169 7.28 -0.54 -0.65
CA LEU A 169 7.54 -1.08 0.68
C LEU A 169 7.41 0.01 1.74
N HIS A 170 7.98 1.19 1.50
CA HIS A 170 7.84 2.33 2.40
C HIS A 170 6.38 2.76 2.59
N LEU A 171 5.59 2.87 1.51
CA LEU A 171 4.16 3.19 1.60
C LEU A 171 3.38 2.13 2.38
N ASN A 172 3.71 0.86 2.20
CA ASN A 172 3.09 -0.23 2.95
C ASN A 172 3.48 -0.17 4.44
N ALA A 173 4.72 0.19 4.76
CA ALA A 173 5.20 0.34 6.13
C ALA A 173 4.56 1.52 6.86
N GLU A 174 4.32 2.63 6.16
CA GLU A 174 3.64 3.81 6.71
C GLU A 174 2.11 3.69 6.74
N SER A 175 1.53 2.64 6.14
CA SER A 175 0.09 2.42 6.17
C SER A 175 -0.40 2.12 7.59
N GLY A 176 -1.50 2.76 7.97
CA GLY A 176 -2.23 2.45 9.20
C GLY A 176 -2.70 0.99 9.23
N TYR A 177 -3.33 0.62 10.34
CA TYR A 177 -3.78 -0.76 10.56
C TYR A 177 -4.74 -1.25 9.46
N HIS A 178 -4.45 -2.39 8.84
CA HIS A 178 -5.28 -2.94 7.77
C HIS A 178 -5.45 -4.46 7.92
N HIS A 179 -6.65 -4.98 7.63
CA HIS A 179 -6.98 -6.39 7.87
C HIS A 179 -6.44 -7.37 6.80
N THR A 180 -5.44 -6.97 6.01
CA THR A 180 -4.96 -7.71 4.85
C THR A 180 -3.46 -7.50 4.62
N ILE A 181 -2.81 -8.40 3.89
CA ILE A 181 -1.44 -8.21 3.37
C ILE A 181 -1.44 -8.29 1.83
N LYS A 182 -2.58 -8.01 1.19
CA LYS A 182 -2.77 -8.15 -0.26
C LYS A 182 -1.74 -7.35 -1.05
N ASP A 183 -1.57 -6.08 -0.73
CA ASP A 183 -0.64 -5.19 -1.45
C ASP A 183 0.81 -5.58 -1.19
N PHE A 184 1.15 -5.94 0.05
CA PHE A 184 2.45 -6.51 0.38
C PHE A 184 2.76 -7.77 -0.45
N LYS A 185 1.84 -8.74 -0.53
CA LYS A 185 2.00 -9.93 -1.39
C LYS A 185 2.15 -9.55 -2.87
N LYS A 186 1.46 -8.51 -3.35
CA LYS A 186 1.63 -8.01 -4.72
C LYS A 186 3.03 -7.42 -4.93
N ILE A 187 3.56 -6.66 -3.97
CA ILE A 187 4.95 -6.17 -4.00
C ILE A 187 5.94 -7.34 -4.09
N LEU A 188 5.77 -8.37 -3.24
CA LEU A 188 6.64 -9.57 -3.25
C LEU A 188 6.61 -10.33 -4.59
N ASN A 189 5.60 -10.14 -5.44
CA ASN A 189 5.55 -10.76 -6.76
C ASN A 189 6.43 -10.08 -7.81
N PHE A 190 6.84 -8.84 -7.56
CA PHE A 190 7.73 -8.11 -8.46
C PHE A 190 9.21 -8.21 -8.06
N ILE A 191 9.49 -8.73 -6.87
CA ILE A 191 10.85 -8.95 -6.37
C ILE A 191 11.40 -10.26 -6.94
N LYS A 192 12.63 -10.18 -7.42
CA LYS A 192 13.46 -11.27 -7.93
C LYS A 192 14.68 -11.45 -7.01
N GLU A 193 15.36 -12.58 -7.14
CA GLU A 193 16.52 -12.92 -6.31
C GLU A 193 17.73 -12.01 -6.55
N ASP A 194 17.82 -11.36 -7.72
CA ASP A 194 18.85 -10.38 -8.05
C ASP A 194 18.58 -8.99 -7.46
N ASN A 195 17.41 -8.72 -6.86
CA ASN A 195 17.09 -7.46 -6.18
C ASN A 195 17.73 -7.38 -4.78
N THR A 196 19.06 -7.54 -4.68
CA THR A 196 19.80 -7.66 -3.41
C THR A 196 19.51 -6.56 -2.39
N ASP A 197 19.43 -5.30 -2.85
CA ASP A 197 19.09 -4.14 -2.02
C ASP A 197 17.67 -4.24 -1.42
N ILE A 198 16.70 -4.68 -2.22
CA ILE A 198 15.33 -4.91 -1.75
C ILE A 198 15.26 -6.08 -0.78
N LEU A 199 16.00 -7.15 -1.03
CA LEU A 199 16.09 -8.28 -0.10
C LEU A 199 16.68 -7.85 1.25
N ASN A 200 17.68 -6.95 1.24
CA ASN A 200 18.23 -6.37 2.46
C ASN A 200 17.21 -5.51 3.21
N THR A 201 16.41 -4.70 2.50
CA THR A 201 15.28 -3.97 3.10
C THR A 201 14.28 -4.93 3.75
N LEU A 202 13.93 -6.02 3.08
CA LEU A 202 12.96 -7.01 3.60
C LEU A 202 13.41 -7.66 4.91
N ARG A 203 14.71 -7.94 5.09
CA ARG A 203 15.25 -8.50 6.34
C ARG A 203 15.02 -7.58 7.54
N HIS A 204 15.01 -6.28 7.32
CA HIS A 204 14.82 -5.26 8.35
C HIS A 204 13.40 -4.65 8.33
N TYR A 205 12.50 -5.22 7.52
CA TYR A 205 11.20 -4.63 7.25
C TYR A 205 10.31 -4.62 8.48
N LYS A 206 9.86 -3.43 8.86
CA LYS A 206 8.94 -3.21 9.97
C LYS A 206 7.90 -2.20 9.53
N VAL A 207 6.65 -2.45 9.92
CA VAL A 207 5.54 -1.51 9.70
C VAL A 207 5.37 -0.62 10.93
N LYS A 208 4.97 0.63 10.72
CA LYS A 208 4.81 1.65 11.76
C LYS A 208 3.77 1.30 12.81
N ASN A 209 2.70 0.62 12.39
CA ASN A 209 1.59 0.26 13.27
C ASN A 209 1.87 -1.00 14.13
N HIS A 210 3.06 -1.61 14.02
CA HIS A 210 3.45 -2.83 14.73
C HIS A 210 2.45 -4.00 14.63
N GLN A 211 1.69 -4.08 13.55
CA GLN A 211 0.69 -5.13 13.36
C GLN A 211 1.32 -6.53 13.42
N GLY A 212 0.68 -7.46 14.13
CA GLY A 212 1.22 -8.77 14.50
C GLY A 212 1.68 -9.63 13.32
N CYS A 213 0.92 -9.65 12.23
CA CYS A 213 1.32 -10.35 11.00
C CYS A 213 2.62 -9.82 10.41
N TYR A 214 2.87 -8.51 10.47
CA TYR A 214 4.12 -7.94 9.99
C TYR A 214 5.28 -8.15 10.97
N GLN A 215 5.02 -8.30 12.27
CA GLN A 215 6.05 -8.75 13.22
C GLN A 215 6.50 -10.18 12.89
N PHE A 216 5.57 -11.08 12.58
CA PHE A 216 5.92 -12.42 12.10
C PHE A 216 6.65 -12.39 10.76
N ILE A 217 6.18 -11.60 9.80
CA ILE A 217 6.84 -11.46 8.49
C ILE A 217 8.27 -10.95 8.66
N HIS A 218 8.50 -9.99 9.57
CA HIS A 218 9.84 -9.52 9.92
C HIS A 218 10.71 -10.66 10.46
N TYR A 219 10.22 -11.41 11.46
CA TYR A 219 10.90 -12.58 12.00
C TYR A 219 11.30 -13.56 10.87
N LEU A 220 10.33 -13.91 10.02
CA LEU A 220 10.53 -14.87 8.96
C LEU A 220 11.60 -14.41 7.95
N PHE A 221 11.57 -13.14 7.53
CA PHE A 221 12.60 -12.60 6.63
C PHE A 221 13.95 -12.43 7.33
N SER A 222 13.99 -12.05 8.61
CA SER A 222 15.26 -11.92 9.33
C SER A 222 15.99 -13.27 9.49
N GLU A 223 15.24 -14.34 9.73
CA GLU A 223 15.81 -15.66 10.03
C GLU A 223 16.03 -16.54 8.80
N PHE A 224 15.15 -16.48 7.81
CA PHE A 224 15.12 -17.46 6.70
C PHE A 224 15.41 -16.86 5.32
N MET A 225 15.65 -15.55 5.21
CA MET A 225 15.92 -14.94 3.89
C MET A 225 17.23 -15.44 3.28
N GLU A 226 18.25 -15.74 4.09
CA GLU A 226 19.54 -16.23 3.60
C GLU A 226 19.43 -17.58 2.89
N THR A 227 18.42 -18.39 3.25
CA THR A 227 18.19 -19.69 2.64
C THR A 227 17.30 -19.61 1.39
N GLY A 228 16.77 -18.43 1.05
CA GLY A 228 16.12 -18.15 -0.22
C GLY A 228 14.87 -17.26 -0.11
N PHE A 229 14.81 -16.18 -0.90
CA PHE A 229 13.64 -15.28 -0.93
C PHE A 229 12.34 -16.00 -1.30
N ASN A 230 12.39 -16.84 -2.34
CA ASN A 230 11.20 -17.51 -2.85
C ASN A 230 10.57 -18.44 -1.80
N ARG A 231 11.38 -19.23 -1.08
CA ARG A 231 10.87 -20.11 -0.03
C ARG A 231 10.25 -19.32 1.13
N THR A 232 10.89 -18.24 1.56
CA THR A 232 10.35 -17.35 2.60
C THR A 232 9.00 -16.77 2.19
N LYS A 233 8.90 -16.28 0.95
CA LYS A 233 7.65 -15.79 0.37
C LYS A 233 6.57 -16.87 0.32
N GLN A 234 6.89 -18.09 -0.13
CA GLN A 234 5.92 -19.18 -0.18
C GLN A 234 5.39 -19.54 1.21
N CYS A 235 6.23 -19.46 2.25
CA CYS A 235 5.82 -19.75 3.63
C CYS A 235 4.73 -18.77 4.10
N ILE A 236 4.88 -17.47 3.82
CA ILE A 236 3.85 -16.45 4.07
C ILE A 236 2.54 -16.81 3.35
N LEU A 237 2.64 -17.21 2.06
CA LEU A 237 1.46 -17.56 1.25
C LEU A 237 0.76 -18.82 1.75
N TRP A 238 1.50 -19.79 2.27
CA TRP A 238 0.95 -21.00 2.89
C TRP A 238 0.19 -20.66 4.18
N LEU A 239 0.82 -19.89 5.07
CA LEU A 239 0.23 -19.50 6.36
C LEU A 239 -1.03 -18.64 6.18
N ASP A 240 -1.04 -17.70 5.24
CA ASP A 240 -2.21 -16.83 4.97
C ASP A 240 -3.40 -17.60 4.35
N ASN A 241 -3.18 -18.84 3.87
CA ASN A 241 -4.20 -19.61 3.16
C ASN A 241 -5.12 -20.42 4.09
N ALA A 242 -5.00 -20.26 5.41
CA ALA A 242 -5.82 -20.98 6.38
C ALA A 242 -7.25 -20.40 6.45
N ALA A 243 -8.17 -21.00 5.70
CA ALA A 243 -9.58 -20.59 5.62
C ALA A 243 -10.56 -21.73 5.94
N GLY A 244 -11.67 -21.42 6.61
CA GLY A 244 -12.69 -22.41 7.01
C GLY A 244 -12.34 -23.17 8.30
N ARG A 245 -13.11 -24.20 8.69
CA ARG A 245 -12.92 -24.90 9.98
C ARG A 245 -11.77 -25.91 9.97
N THR A 246 -11.47 -26.50 8.82
CA THR A 246 -10.46 -27.56 8.65
C THR A 246 -9.56 -27.27 7.44
N PRO A 247 -8.35 -27.87 7.38
CA PRO A 247 -7.46 -27.77 6.22
C PRO A 247 -8.17 -28.23 4.95
N LYS A 248 -8.24 -27.34 3.95
CA LYS A 248 -8.77 -27.66 2.62
C LYS A 248 -7.63 -27.99 1.66
N LYS A 249 -7.98 -28.63 0.53
CA LYS A 249 -7.02 -28.99 -0.54
C LYS A 249 -6.05 -27.86 -0.92
N PRO A 250 -6.49 -26.60 -1.14
CA PRO A 250 -5.55 -25.51 -1.46
C PRO A 250 -4.49 -25.23 -0.39
N TRP A 251 -4.81 -25.48 0.88
CA TRP A 251 -3.84 -25.34 1.98
C TRP A 251 -2.88 -26.52 2.00
N MET A 252 -3.38 -27.74 1.80
CA MET A 252 -2.57 -28.96 1.72
C MET A 252 -1.58 -28.92 0.54
N ASP A 253 -2.04 -28.44 -0.62
CA ASP A 253 -1.20 -28.31 -1.83
C ASP A 253 -0.06 -27.29 -1.62
N LYS A 254 -0.30 -26.23 -0.84
CA LYS A 254 0.75 -25.28 -0.44
C LYS A 254 1.69 -25.88 0.61
N LEU A 255 1.17 -26.66 1.55
CA LEU A 255 1.98 -27.34 2.55
C LEU A 255 2.94 -28.33 1.90
N SER A 256 2.48 -29.14 0.93
CA SER A 256 3.34 -30.11 0.25
C SER A 256 4.48 -29.44 -0.50
N THR A 257 4.22 -28.27 -1.12
CA THR A 257 5.25 -27.43 -1.74
C THR A 257 6.27 -26.96 -0.70
N ILE A 258 5.78 -26.41 0.42
CA ILE A 258 6.65 -25.89 1.49
C ILE A 258 7.48 -26.98 2.18
N GLN A 259 6.97 -28.20 2.28
CA GLN A 259 7.72 -29.34 2.83
C GLN A 259 8.88 -29.81 1.95
N GLN A 260 8.90 -29.40 0.66
CA GLN A 260 10.05 -29.64 -0.21
C GLN A 260 11.13 -28.56 -0.05
N GLU A 261 10.77 -27.38 0.44
CA GLU A 261 11.66 -26.22 0.56
C GLU A 261 12.18 -26.00 1.99
N PHE A 262 11.42 -26.42 3.02
CA PHE A 262 11.78 -26.31 4.42
C PHE A 262 11.93 -27.69 5.06
N THR A 263 12.95 -27.82 5.91
CA THR A 263 13.08 -28.96 6.81
C THR A 263 11.95 -28.96 7.85
N GLU A 264 11.67 -30.13 8.42
CA GLU A 264 10.67 -30.27 9.48
C GLU A 264 10.98 -29.41 10.70
N ASP A 265 12.27 -29.30 11.08
CA ASP A 265 12.70 -28.49 12.23
C ASP A 265 12.48 -26.99 11.98
N GLU A 266 12.75 -26.50 10.76
CA GLU A 266 12.46 -25.11 10.41
C GLU A 266 10.96 -24.82 10.43
N LEU A 267 10.12 -25.72 9.89
CA LEU A 267 8.66 -25.57 9.93
C LEU A 267 8.11 -25.60 11.36
N ARG A 268 8.65 -26.47 12.22
CA ARG A 268 8.34 -26.48 13.65
C ARG A 268 8.77 -25.18 14.32
N LYS A 269 9.98 -24.68 14.04
CA LYS A 269 10.47 -23.40 14.57
C LYS A 269 9.55 -22.24 14.16
N ILE A 270 9.14 -22.18 12.89
CA ILE A 270 8.22 -21.16 12.37
C ILE A 270 6.85 -21.24 13.04
N THR A 271 6.23 -22.42 13.06
CA THR A 271 4.89 -22.60 13.63
C THR A 271 4.89 -22.40 15.14
N GLN A 272 5.92 -22.85 15.85
CA GLN A 272 6.08 -22.63 17.29
C GLN A 272 6.24 -21.15 17.64
N TRP A 273 6.97 -20.38 16.84
CA TRP A 273 7.08 -18.93 17.03
C TRP A 273 5.68 -18.28 16.98
N ILE A 274 4.86 -18.64 16.00
CA ILE A 274 3.51 -18.08 15.87
C ILE A 274 2.63 -18.49 17.06
N LEU A 275 2.67 -19.76 17.45
CA LEU A 275 1.84 -20.30 18.54
C LEU A 275 2.21 -19.71 19.91
N THR A 276 3.50 -19.45 20.15
CA THR A 276 3.98 -18.82 21.40
C THR A 276 3.71 -17.32 21.46
N ASN A 277 3.38 -16.69 20.34
CA ASN A 277 3.05 -15.27 20.23
C ASN A 277 1.56 -15.04 19.97
N GLU A 278 0.67 -15.77 20.67
CA GLU A 278 -0.78 -15.67 20.49
C GLU A 278 -1.32 -14.24 20.67
N GLN A 279 -0.70 -13.44 21.55
CA GLN A 279 -1.07 -12.05 21.82
C GLN A 279 -1.08 -11.18 20.56
N LEU A 280 -0.28 -11.52 19.54
CA LEU A 280 -0.20 -10.80 18.27
C LEU A 280 -1.47 -10.96 17.40
N LYS A 281 -2.42 -11.81 17.79
CA LYS A 281 -3.78 -11.86 17.19
C LYS A 281 -4.54 -10.54 17.38
N ARG A 282 -4.14 -9.70 18.34
CA ARG A 282 -4.76 -8.40 18.58
C ARG A 282 -3.70 -7.32 18.66
N GLU A 283 -4.02 -6.17 18.11
CA GLU A 283 -3.20 -4.98 18.21
C GLU A 283 -3.29 -4.40 19.64
N SER A 284 -2.16 -4.05 20.23
CA SER A 284 -2.05 -3.72 21.65
C SER A 284 -2.76 -2.42 22.03
N ALA A 285 -2.77 -1.40 21.16
CA ALA A 285 -3.32 -0.08 21.47
C ALA A 285 -4.83 0.00 21.26
N THR A 286 -5.35 -0.64 20.22
CA THR A 286 -6.77 -0.57 19.80
C THR A 286 -7.56 -1.82 20.16
N GLY A 287 -6.89 -2.94 20.46
CA GLY A 287 -7.53 -4.24 20.65
C GLY A 287 -8.09 -4.87 19.37
N TRP A 288 -7.86 -4.24 18.22
CA TRP A 288 -8.35 -4.70 16.92
C TRP A 288 -7.74 -6.05 16.56
N SER A 289 -8.56 -6.93 15.97
CA SER A 289 -8.17 -8.28 15.61
C SER A 289 -7.35 -8.29 14.32
N ASP A 290 -6.14 -8.84 14.38
CA ASP A 290 -5.27 -9.08 13.23
C ASP A 290 -5.71 -10.36 12.54
N GLN A 291 -6.59 -10.19 11.55
CA GLN A 291 -7.16 -11.28 10.79
C GLN A 291 -6.12 -12.08 9.99
N ILE A 292 -4.98 -11.47 9.66
CA ILE A 292 -3.89 -12.16 8.96
C ILE A 292 -3.13 -13.03 9.95
N TYR A 293 -2.75 -12.45 11.10
CA TYR A 293 -2.06 -13.21 12.13
C TYR A 293 -2.92 -14.36 12.68
N ALA A 294 -4.23 -14.13 12.84
CA ALA A 294 -5.17 -15.20 13.21
C ALA A 294 -5.16 -16.36 12.22
N ARG A 295 -5.00 -16.10 10.91
CA ARG A 295 -4.81 -17.16 9.90
C ARG A 295 -3.46 -17.84 10.01
N PHE A 296 -2.38 -17.10 10.23
CA PHE A 296 -1.05 -17.69 10.48
C PHE A 296 -1.07 -18.64 11.68
N TYR A 297 -1.69 -18.21 12.78
CA TYR A 297 -1.85 -19.00 14.00
C TYR A 297 -2.62 -20.29 13.71
N LYS A 298 -3.78 -20.16 13.08
CA LYS A 298 -4.60 -21.31 12.69
C LYS A 298 -3.88 -22.29 11.77
N SER A 299 -3.14 -21.79 10.79
CA SER A 299 -2.30 -22.61 9.92
C SER A 299 -1.27 -23.40 10.73
N SER A 300 -0.69 -22.77 11.74
CA SER A 300 0.30 -23.38 12.63
C SER A 300 -0.33 -24.46 13.51
N GLU A 301 -1.54 -24.25 14.04
CA GLU A 301 -2.29 -25.26 14.79
C GLU A 301 -2.58 -26.50 13.93
N TRP A 302 -3.06 -26.29 12.71
CA TRP A 302 -3.35 -27.37 11.77
C TRP A 302 -2.10 -28.20 11.45
N TYR A 303 -0.98 -27.54 11.19
CA TYR A 303 0.29 -28.22 10.97
C TYR A 303 0.71 -29.04 12.19
N GLY A 304 0.64 -28.46 13.39
CA GLY A 304 0.98 -29.17 14.64
C GLY A 304 0.09 -30.39 14.90
N GLN A 305 -1.22 -30.29 14.66
CA GLN A 305 -2.16 -31.41 14.79
C GLN A 305 -1.82 -32.56 13.82
N MET A 306 -1.48 -32.24 12.57
CA MET A 306 -1.08 -33.24 11.58
C MET A 306 0.20 -33.97 11.95
N LYS A 307 1.17 -33.27 12.55
CA LYS A 307 2.44 -33.88 12.97
C LYS A 307 2.30 -34.74 14.22
N LYS A 308 1.38 -34.42 15.13
CA LYS A 308 1.01 -35.29 16.25
C LYS A 308 0.23 -36.54 15.80
N ALA A 309 -0.53 -36.45 14.71
CA ALA A 309 -1.36 -37.54 14.19
C ALA A 309 -0.60 -38.56 13.32
N LYS A 310 0.67 -38.32 12.97
CA LYS A 310 1.56 -39.33 12.37
C LYS A 310 2.42 -39.96 13.47
N PRO A 311 2.04 -41.11 14.05
CA PRO A 311 3.02 -41.88 14.81
C PRO A 311 4.16 -42.27 13.88
N VAL A 312 5.38 -42.17 14.41
CA VAL A 312 6.60 -42.70 13.79
C VAL A 312 6.31 -44.15 13.39
N GLN A 313 6.35 -44.43 12.09
CA GLN A 313 6.42 -45.79 11.56
C GLN A 313 7.86 -46.12 11.28
#